data_AF-A0A7S3USH3-F1
#
_entry.id   AF-A0A7S3USH3-F1
#
_cell.length_a   1.000
_cell.length_b   1.000
_cell.length_c   1.000
_cell.angle_alpha   90.00
_cell.angle_beta   90.00
_cell.angle_gamma   90.00
#
_symmetry.space_group_name_H-M   'P 1'
#
loop_
_entity.id
_entity.type
_entity.pdbx_description
1 polymer ?
#
loop_
_entity_poly.entity_id
_entity_poly.type
_entity_poly.pdbx_seq_one_letter_code
_entity_poly.pdbx_strand_id
1 'polypeptide(L)'
;SWAAAAAAAELWHLRAAMAFFVQNLLYYLQVDVIEAQFTILMDSIEKAKDFNSVRKAHSLYIQTLRSKCYLDVAAVRGALGRALTLCEALGLLAAEGGGAAGGG
;
A
#
# COMPACT_ATOMS: atom_id res chain seq x y z
N SER A 1 -18.67 -28.98 -12.09
CA SER A 1 -19.83 -28.46 -12.87
C SER A 1 -19.43 -27.15 -13.53
N TRP A 2 -20.09 -26.74 -14.62
CA TRP A 2 -19.78 -25.47 -15.30
C TRP A 2 -19.91 -24.24 -14.38
N ALA A 3 -20.83 -24.29 -13.40
CA ALA A 3 -21.01 -23.24 -12.41
C ALA A 3 -19.78 -23.06 -11.50
N ALA A 4 -19.10 -24.15 -11.13
CA ALA A 4 -17.88 -24.08 -10.34
C ALA A 4 -16.72 -23.44 -11.13
N ALA A 5 -16.63 -23.71 -12.44
CA ALA A 5 -15.62 -23.10 -13.31
C ALA A 5 -15.86 -21.58 -13.48
N ALA A 6 -17.11 -21.15 -13.63
CA ALA A 6 -17.46 -19.73 -13.70
C ALA A 6 -17.12 -18.99 -12.40
N ALA A 7 -17.43 -19.58 -11.24
CA ALA A 7 -17.10 -19.00 -9.94
C ALA A 7 -15.58 -18.88 -9.71
N ALA A 8 -14.80 -19.87 -10.16
CA ALA A 8 -13.35 -19.82 -10.09
C ALA A 8 -12.74 -18.72 -10.97
N ALA A 9 -13.31 -18.50 -12.16
CA ALA A 9 -12.88 -17.41 -13.05
C ALA A 9 -13.15 -16.03 -12.44
N GLU A 10 -14.33 -15.85 -11.82
CA GLU A 10 -14.68 -14.60 -11.14
C GLU A 10 -13.75 -14.32 -9.94
N LEU A 11 -13.45 -15.35 -9.14
CA LEU A 11 -12.51 -15.27 -8.04
C LEU A 11 -11.10 -14.86 -8.51
N TRP A 12 -10.66 -15.41 -9.64
CA TRP A 12 -9.37 -15.08 -10.24
C TRP A 12 -9.30 -13.62 -10.71
N HIS A 13 -10.34 -13.13 -11.38
CA HIS A 13 -10.43 -11.72 -11.79
C HIS A 13 -10.43 -10.78 -10.58
N LEU A 14 -11.18 -11.11 -9.53
CA LEU A 14 -11.21 -10.32 -8.31
C LEU A 14 -9.84 -10.29 -7.64
N ARG A 15 -9.14 -11.43 -7.55
CA ARG A 15 -7.77 -11.51 -7.04
C ARG A 15 -6.82 -10.63 -7.85
N ALA A 16 -6.90 -10.66 -9.17
CA ALA A 16 -6.05 -9.85 -10.05
C ALA A 16 -6.31 -8.35 -9.85
N ALA A 17 -7.58 -7.93 -9.77
CA ALA A 17 -7.97 -6.54 -9.52
C ALA A 17 -7.47 -6.04 -8.15
N MET A 18 -7.61 -6.85 -7.10
CA MET A 18 -7.10 -6.54 -5.76
C MET A 18 -5.57 -6.44 -5.73
N ALA A 19 -4.86 -7.37 -6.38
CA ALA A 19 -3.40 -7.31 -6.49
C ALA A 19 -2.95 -6.02 -7.20
N PHE A 20 -3.62 -5.66 -8.31
CA PHE A 20 -3.36 -4.40 -9.01
C PHE A 20 -3.60 -3.18 -8.12
N PHE A 21 -4.70 -3.15 -7.38
CA PHE A 21 -4.97 -2.07 -6.43
C PHE A 21 -3.85 -1.92 -5.38
N VAL A 22 -3.44 -3.02 -4.74
CA VAL A 22 -2.36 -3.00 -3.73
C VAL A 22 -1.05 -2.55 -4.35
N GLN A 23 -0.70 -3.03 -5.55
CA GLN A 23 0.51 -2.63 -6.25
C GLN A 23 0.55 -1.13 -6.55
N ASN A 24 -0.55 -0.57 -7.07
CA ASN A 24 -0.61 0.87 -7.35
C ASN A 24 -0.56 1.71 -6.08
N LEU A 25 -1.23 1.27 -5.02
CA LEU A 25 -1.18 1.95 -3.72
C LEU A 25 0.25 1.96 -3.17
N LEU A 26 0.95 0.81 -3.20
CA LEU A 26 2.33 0.72 -2.76
C LEU A 26 3.26 1.58 -3.62
N TYR A 27 3.08 1.56 -4.94
CA TYR A 27 3.87 2.39 -5.85
C TYR A 27 3.71 3.88 -5.55
N TYR A 28 2.48 4.37 -5.40
CA TYR A 28 2.20 5.76 -5.04
C TYR A 28 2.86 6.14 -3.71
N LEU A 29 2.67 5.32 -2.66
CA LEU A 29 3.22 5.61 -1.34
C LEU A 29 4.75 5.59 -1.36
N GLN A 30 5.36 4.66 -2.08
CA GLN A 30 6.81 4.53 -2.11
C GLN A 30 7.46 5.60 -2.97
N VAL A 31 7.10 5.69 -4.25
CA VAL A 31 7.81 6.52 -5.23
C VAL A 31 7.36 7.98 -5.12
N ASP A 32 6.06 8.23 -5.23
CA ASP A 32 5.54 9.60 -5.31
C ASP A 32 5.51 10.33 -3.96
N VAL A 33 5.47 9.57 -2.86
CA VAL A 33 5.45 10.12 -1.51
C VAL A 33 6.79 9.93 -0.81
N ILE A 34 7.18 8.70 -0.46
CA ILE A 34 8.34 8.48 0.43
C ILE A 34 9.64 8.92 -0.24
N GLU A 35 9.95 8.39 -1.42
CA GLU A 35 11.20 8.69 -2.12
C GLU A 35 11.30 10.17 -2.50
N ALA A 36 10.22 10.74 -3.07
CA ALA A 36 10.17 12.17 -3.41
C ALA A 36 10.38 13.09 -2.19
N GLN A 37 9.73 12.80 -1.05
CA GLN A 37 9.92 13.61 0.17
C GLN A 37 11.30 13.38 0.80
N PHE A 38 11.88 12.19 0.66
CA PHE A 38 13.23 11.91 1.15
C PHE A 38 14.29 12.71 0.38
N THR A 39 14.17 12.83 -0.95
CA THR A 39 15.04 13.70 -1.75
C THR A 39 14.99 15.15 -1.27
N ILE A 40 13.80 15.68 -0.99
CA ILE A 40 13.63 17.05 -0.46
C ILE A 40 14.29 17.20 0.92
N LEU A 41 14.16 16.20 1.79
CA LEU A 41 14.82 16.18 3.08
C LEU A 41 16.34 16.25 2.93
N MET A 42 16.92 15.39 2.09
CA MET A 42 18.36 15.32 1.89
C MET A 42 18.93 16.64 1.35
N ASP A 43 18.29 17.22 0.34
CA ASP A 43 18.66 18.55 -0.18
C ASP A 43 18.59 19.64 0.90
N SER A 44 17.60 19.57 1.79
CA SER A 44 17.47 20.50 2.92
C SER A 44 18.56 20.31 3.97
N ILE A 45 18.98 19.06 4.23
CA ILE A 45 20.05 18.73 5.18
C ILE A 45 21.40 19.18 4.62
N GLU A 46 21.68 18.95 3.35
CA GLU A 46 22.93 19.37 2.70
C GLU A 46 23.13 20.89 2.73
N LYS A 47 22.04 21.65 2.64
CA LYS A 47 22.07 23.12 2.70
C LYS A 47 22.08 23.68 4.12
N ALA A 48 21.82 22.85 5.14
CA ALA A 48 21.73 23.30 6.52
C ALA A 48 23.10 23.65 7.08
N LYS A 49 23.20 24.79 7.79
CA LYS A 49 24.45 25.26 8.42
C LYS A 49 24.49 24.99 9.92
N ASP A 50 23.39 24.50 10.48
CA ASP A 50 23.23 24.30 11.90
C ASP A 50 22.27 23.12 12.18
N PHE A 51 22.39 22.57 13.38
CA PHE A 51 21.59 21.42 13.81
C PHE A 51 20.08 21.72 13.89
N ASN A 52 19.70 22.94 14.24
CA ASN A 52 18.29 23.28 14.39
C ASN A 52 17.58 23.31 13.02
N SER A 53 18.26 23.76 11.98
CA SER A 53 17.80 23.67 10.58
C SER A 53 17.59 22.22 10.14
N VAL A 54 18.54 21.31 10.42
CA VAL A 54 18.40 19.87 10.17
C VAL A 54 17.19 19.29 10.90
N ARG A 55 17.05 19.59 12.20
CA ARG A 55 15.91 19.13 13.01
C ARG A 55 14.58 19.61 12.46
N LYS A 56 14.50 20.86 11.99
CA LYS A 56 13.30 21.43 11.37
C LYS A 56 12.95 20.72 10.07
N ALA A 57 13.93 20.51 9.19
CA ALA A 57 13.73 19.80 7.93
C ALA A 57 13.21 18.36 8.16
N HIS A 58 13.81 17.63 9.10
CA HIS A 58 13.36 16.30 9.48
C HIS A 58 11.93 16.30 10.05
N SER A 59 11.61 17.25 10.93
CA SER A 59 10.27 17.37 11.51
C SER A 59 9.20 17.62 10.44
N LEU A 60 9.52 18.49 9.46
CA LEU A 60 8.65 18.77 8.33
C LEU A 60 8.47 17.54 7.43
N TYR A 61 9.53 16.79 7.16
CA TYR A 61 9.48 15.54 6.40
C TYR A 61 8.50 14.53 7.04
N ILE A 62 8.63 14.27 8.35
CA ILE A 62 7.75 13.34 9.06
C ILE A 62 6.29 13.82 9.06
N GLN A 63 6.05 15.12 9.28
CA GLN A 63 4.70 15.69 9.22
C GLN A 63 4.09 15.52 7.82
N THR A 64 4.90 15.73 6.78
CA THR A 64 4.46 15.62 5.40
C THR A 64 4.14 14.17 5.03
N LEU A 65 4.98 13.21 5.44
CA LEU A 65 4.71 11.79 5.25
C LEU A 65 3.41 11.37 5.94
N ARG A 66 3.18 11.83 7.17
CA ARG A 66 1.96 11.48 7.90
C ARG A 66 0.69 11.96 7.17
N SER A 67 0.72 13.16 6.62
CA SER A 67 -0.38 13.68 5.82
C SER A 67 -0.52 12.95 4.48
N LYS A 68 0.56 12.79 3.71
CA LYS A 68 0.52 12.27 2.34
C LYS A 68 0.33 10.75 2.27
N CYS A 69 0.76 10.02 3.28
CA CYS A 69 0.43 8.59 3.45
C CYS A 69 -0.96 8.38 4.08
N TYR A 70 -1.78 9.43 4.18
CA TYR A 70 -3.13 9.41 4.75
C TYR A 70 -3.21 8.92 6.20
N LEU A 71 -2.11 8.98 6.95
CA LEU A 71 -2.07 8.51 8.33
C LEU A 71 -2.83 9.43 9.27
N ASP A 72 -2.99 10.72 8.95
CA ASP A 72 -3.78 11.67 9.77
C ASP A 72 -5.27 11.68 9.45
N VAL A 73 -5.67 11.21 8.26
CA VAL A 73 -7.07 11.24 7.82
C VAL A 73 -7.76 9.93 8.19
N ALA A 74 -8.37 9.90 9.39
CA ALA A 74 -8.96 8.69 9.96
C ALA A 74 -9.94 7.95 9.02
N ALA A 75 -10.75 8.70 8.26
CA ALA A 75 -11.68 8.13 7.29
C ALA A 75 -10.97 7.37 6.16
N VAL A 76 -9.95 7.98 5.55
CA VAL A 76 -9.17 7.38 4.46
C VAL A 76 -8.35 6.22 4.98
N ARG A 77 -7.65 6.39 6.10
CA ARG A 77 -6.89 5.33 6.77
C ARG A 77 -7.78 4.13 7.08
N GLY A 78 -8.98 4.36 7.61
CA GLY A 78 -9.94 3.30 7.91
C GLY A 78 -10.47 2.59 6.66
N ALA A 79 -10.73 3.34 5.58
CA ALA A 79 -11.16 2.77 4.31
C ALA A 79 -10.06 1.90 3.67
N LEU A 80 -8.82 2.39 3.62
CA LEU A 80 -7.66 1.64 3.12
C LEU A 80 -7.41 0.40 3.97
N GLY A 81 -7.46 0.51 5.30
CA GLY A 81 -7.33 -0.64 6.20
C GLY A 81 -8.34 -1.73 5.89
N ARG A 82 -9.63 -1.39 5.76
CA ARG A 82 -10.67 -2.36 5.38
C ARG A 82 -10.43 -2.96 4.01
N ALA A 83 -10.05 -2.17 3.01
CA ALA A 83 -9.77 -2.65 1.67
C ALA A 83 -8.61 -3.67 1.67
N LEU A 84 -7.54 -3.40 2.42
CA LEU A 84 -6.39 -4.30 2.56
C LEU A 84 -6.77 -5.58 3.31
N THR A 85 -7.56 -5.51 4.38
CA THR A 85 -8.08 -6.70 5.07
C THR A 85 -8.93 -7.58 4.16
N LEU A 86 -9.73 -6.98 3.26
CA LEU A 86 -10.47 -7.75 2.25
C LEU A 86 -9.53 -8.42 1.24
N CYS A 87 -8.45 -7.75 0.82
CA CYS A 87 -7.45 -8.34 -0.07
C CYS A 87 -6.76 -9.55 0.61
N GLU A 88 -6.43 -9.42 1.89
CA GLU A 88 -5.83 -10.49 2.69
C GLU A 88 -6.78 -11.68 2.84
N ALA A 89 -8.03 -11.43 3.24
CA ALA A 89 -9.04 -12.48 3.39
C ALA A 89 -9.27 -13.24 2.07
N LEU A 90 -9.32 -12.53 0.94
CA LEU A 90 -9.41 -13.18 -0.38
C LEU A 90 -8.16 -14.00 -0.71
N GLY A 91 -6.98 -13.50 -0.35
CA GLY A 91 -5.71 -14.20 -0.53
C GLY A 91 -5.66 -15.53 0.22
N LEU A 92 -6.16 -15.57 1.45
CA LEU A 92 -6.27 -16.78 2.27
C LEU A 92 -7.27 -17.78 1.68
N LEU A 93 -8.47 -17.33 1.31
CA LEU A 93 -9.50 -18.18 0.70
C LEU A 93 -9.02 -18.81 -0.62
N ALA A 94 -8.29 -18.04 -1.44
CA ALA A 94 -7.72 -18.54 -2.68
C ALA A 94 -6.60 -19.57 -2.43
N ALA A 95 -5.86 -19.48 -1.33
CA ALA A 95 -4.84 -20.45 -0.96
C ALA A 95 -5.44 -21.78 -0.49
N GLU A 96 -6.51 -21.72 0.30
CA GLU A 96 -7.25 -22.91 0.76
C GLU A 96 -7.96 -23.63 -0.40
N GLY A 97 -8.50 -22.89 -1.37
CA GLY A 97 -9.09 -23.46 -2.59
C GLY A 97 -8.07 -24.08 -3.56
N GLY A 98 -6.80 -23.65 -3.51
CA GLY A 98 -5.72 -24.16 -4.36
C GLY A 98 -5.13 -25.50 -3.91
N GLY A 99 -5.31 -25.88 -2.64
CA GLY A 99 -4.79 -27.15 -2.09
C GLY A 99 -5.51 -28.41 -2.60
N ALA A 100 -6.72 -28.28 -3.13
CA ALA A 100 -7.53 -29.40 -3.62
C ALA A 100 -7.27 -29.78 -5.10
N ALA A 101 -6.51 -28.98 -5.86
CA ALA A 101 -6.31 -29.18 -7.30
C ALA A 101 -4.92 -29.74 -7.69
N GLY A 102 -4.04 -30.03 -6.71
CA GLY A 102 -2.64 -30.44 -6.96
C GLY A 102 -2.31 -31.92 -6.68
N GLY A 103 -3.29 -32.76 -6.39
CA GLY A 103 -3.10 -34.20 -6.12
C GLY A 103 -3.85 -35.07 -7.12
N GLY A 104 -3.21 -35.37 -8.25
CA GLY A 104 -3.71 -36.28 -9.29
C GLY A 104 -2.66 -36.50 -10.36
#